data_AF-A0A0A3IGU4-F1
#
_entry.id   AF-A0A0A3IGU4-F1
#
_cell.length_a   1.000
_cell.length_b   1.000
_cell.length_c   1.000
_cell.angle_alpha   90.00
_cell.angle_beta   90.00
_cell.angle_gamma   90.00
#
_symmetry.space_group_name_H-M   'P 1'
#
loop_
_entity.id
_entity.type
_entity.pdbx_description
1 polymer ?
#
loop_
_entity_poly.entity_id
_entity_poly.type
_entity_poly.pdbx_seq_one_letter_code
_entity_poly.pdbx_strand_id
1 'polypeptide(L)'
;MLLGLSLGVLLSSIYHKIYLSPSNSIEMYRAIYNTDEYEQVKQLVAGEGTEAFSQADYEYIRNVKNHPQEISQFTVLDFQDTAYLIRTTPGTEKLKIIQVNELPADLQAYFQELGKK
;
A
#
# COMPACT_ATOMS: atom_id res chain seq x y z
N MET A 1 -5.31 -37.57 -10.25
CA MET A 1 -5.93 -36.81 -9.13
C MET A 1 -4.96 -35.78 -8.52
N LEU A 2 -3.71 -36.15 -8.20
CA LEU A 2 -2.70 -35.24 -7.63
C LEU A 2 -2.34 -34.03 -8.52
N LEU A 3 -2.26 -34.20 -9.84
CA LEU A 3 -1.98 -33.12 -10.81
C LEU A 3 -3.07 -32.04 -10.89
N GLY A 4 -4.34 -32.40 -10.66
CA GLY A 4 -5.45 -31.44 -10.64
C GLY A 4 -5.50 -30.64 -9.34
N LEU A 5 -5.11 -31.27 -8.22
CA LEU A 5 -5.02 -30.65 -6.91
C LEU A 5 -3.86 -29.64 -6.83
N SER A 6 -2.69 -29.97 -7.40
CA SER A 6 -1.55 -29.04 -7.45
C SER A 6 -1.84 -27.82 -8.34
N LEU A 7 -2.50 -28.03 -9.49
CA LEU A 7 -2.91 -26.93 -10.37
C LEU A 7 -3.96 -26.03 -9.71
N GLY A 8 -4.90 -26.61 -8.96
CA GLY A 8 -5.90 -25.85 -8.19
C GLY A 8 -5.28 -24.95 -7.12
N VAL A 9 -4.28 -25.45 -6.37
CA VAL A 9 -3.55 -24.64 -5.37
C VAL A 9 -2.75 -23.52 -6.05
N LEU A 10 -2.07 -23.81 -7.16
CA LEU A 10 -1.33 -22.80 -7.93
C LEU A 10 -2.24 -21.70 -8.48
N LEU A 11 -3.37 -22.06 -9.09
CA LEU A 11 -4.35 -21.11 -9.60
C LEU A 11 -4.97 -20.27 -8.49
N SER A 12 -5.26 -20.88 -7.33
CA SER A 12 -5.77 -20.18 -6.15
C SER A 12 -4.77 -19.12 -5.65
N SER A 13 -3.49 -19.49 -5.51
CA SER A 13 -2.44 -18.55 -5.08
C SER A 13 -2.21 -17.41 -6.08
N ILE A 14 -2.25 -17.71 -7.38
CA ILE A 14 -2.13 -16.68 -8.43
C ILE A 14 -3.34 -15.75 -8.42
N TYR A 15 -4.55 -16.29 -8.26
CA TYR A 15 -5.78 -15.50 -8.13
C TYR A 15 -5.75 -14.56 -6.93
N HIS A 16 -5.27 -15.04 -5.77
CA HIS A 16 -5.05 -14.20 -4.59
C HIS A 16 -4.08 -13.05 -4.86
N LYS A 17 -2.92 -13.32 -5.47
CA LYS A 17 -1.93 -12.26 -5.73
C LYS A 17 -2.37 -11.23 -6.77
N ILE A 18 -3.08 -11.66 -7.81
CA ILE A 18 -3.40 -10.77 -8.94
C ILE A 18 -4.69 -9.99 -8.67
N TYR A 19 -5.68 -10.60 -8.03
CA TYR A 19 -7.03 -10.05 -7.97
C TYR A 19 -7.45 -9.54 -6.59
N LEU A 20 -6.78 -9.99 -5.52
CA LEU A 20 -7.13 -9.61 -4.15
C LEU A 20 -6.13 -8.66 -3.50
N SER A 21 -4.95 -8.45 -4.11
CA SER A 21 -4.03 -7.39 -3.68
C SER A 21 -4.56 -6.02 -4.11
N PRO A 22 -4.66 -5.05 -3.18
CA PRO A 22 -5.15 -3.71 -3.51
C PRO A 22 -4.22 -3.01 -4.50
N SER A 23 -4.78 -2.40 -5.55
CA SER A 23 -4.00 -1.78 -6.62
C SER A 23 -3.69 -0.29 -6.38
N ASN A 24 -4.35 0.32 -5.40
CA ASN A 24 -4.23 1.74 -5.08
C ASN A 24 -4.59 2.01 -3.60
N SER A 25 -4.33 3.23 -3.14
CA SER A 25 -4.53 3.60 -1.73
C SER A 25 -5.99 3.54 -1.27
N ILE A 26 -6.98 3.76 -2.15
CA ILE A 26 -8.40 3.64 -1.80
C ILE A 26 -8.79 2.17 -1.59
N GLU A 27 -8.38 1.30 -2.50
CA GLU A 27 -8.59 -0.14 -2.37
C GLU A 27 -7.89 -0.70 -1.15
N MET A 28 -6.67 -0.26 -0.86
CA MET A 28 -5.93 -0.65 0.33
C MET A 28 -6.69 -0.25 1.60
N TYR A 29 -7.12 1.00 1.70
CA TYR A 29 -7.90 1.46 2.86
C TYR A 29 -9.20 0.66 3.01
N ARG A 30 -9.95 0.43 1.93
CA ARG A 30 -11.17 -0.37 1.97
C ARG A 30 -10.91 -1.82 2.38
N ALA A 31 -9.82 -2.42 1.89
CA ALA A 31 -9.44 -3.78 2.26
C ALA A 31 -9.13 -3.87 3.76
N ILE A 32 -8.38 -2.90 4.31
CA ILE A 32 -8.12 -2.81 5.76
C ILE A 32 -9.43 -2.59 6.53
N TYR A 33 -10.24 -1.62 6.11
CA TYR A 33 -11.46 -1.23 6.81
C TYR A 33 -12.55 -2.30 6.76
N ASN A 34 -12.64 -3.13 5.73
CA ASN A 34 -13.69 -4.15 5.58
C ASN A 34 -13.27 -5.54 6.09
N THR A 35 -12.00 -5.73 6.44
CA THR A 35 -11.51 -7.02 6.95
C THR A 35 -11.62 -7.03 8.47
N ASP A 36 -12.36 -8.01 9.01
CA ASP A 36 -12.60 -8.12 10.46
C ASP A 36 -11.44 -8.78 11.23
N GLU A 37 -10.60 -9.53 10.52
CA GLU A 37 -9.50 -10.31 11.09
C GLU A 37 -8.16 -9.61 10.91
N TYR A 38 -7.51 -9.23 12.02
CA TYR A 38 -6.21 -8.55 12.02
C TYR A 38 -5.13 -9.30 11.23
N GLU A 39 -5.06 -10.63 11.37
CA GLU A 39 -4.04 -11.43 10.68
C GLU A 39 -4.19 -11.41 9.16
N GLN A 40 -5.41 -11.23 8.64
CA GLN A 40 -5.64 -11.05 7.20
C GLN A 40 -5.19 -9.66 6.75
N VAL A 41 -5.48 -8.63 7.55
CA VAL A 41 -4.98 -7.26 7.28
C VAL A 41 -3.46 -7.24 7.28
N LYS A 42 -2.83 -7.88 8.27
CA LYS A 42 -1.37 -7.99 8.37
C LYS A 42 -0.75 -8.58 7.12
N GLN A 43 -1.37 -9.58 6.50
CA GLN A 43 -0.90 -10.14 5.22
C GLN A 43 -1.04 -9.17 4.04
N LEU A 44 -2.06 -8.30 4.05
CA LEU A 44 -2.24 -7.26 3.02
C LEU A 44 -1.20 -6.16 3.12
N VAL A 45 -0.85 -5.76 4.34
CA VAL A 45 0.17 -4.73 4.55
C VAL A 45 1.59 -5.29 4.53
N ALA A 46 1.80 -6.59 4.76
CA ALA A 46 3.12 -7.25 4.81
C ALA A 46 3.80 -7.44 3.43
N GLY A 47 4.15 -6.34 2.77
CA GLY A 47 5.23 -6.29 1.76
C GLY A 47 6.65 -6.25 2.36
N GLU A 48 7.67 -6.27 1.51
CA GLU A 48 9.08 -6.12 1.90
C GLU A 48 9.30 -4.75 2.55
N GLY A 49 9.32 -4.69 3.90
CA GLY A 49 9.55 -3.46 4.66
C GLY A 49 8.66 -3.25 5.90
N THR A 50 7.77 -4.18 6.24
CA THR A 50 6.62 -3.92 7.12
C THR A 50 6.85 -4.20 8.59
N GLU A 51 7.78 -3.47 9.18
CA GLU A 51 8.11 -3.64 10.59
C GLU A 51 7.16 -2.89 11.56
N ALA A 52 6.04 -2.30 11.10
CA ALA A 52 5.31 -1.36 11.97
C ALA A 52 3.77 -1.31 11.85
N PHE A 53 3.07 -2.28 11.24
CA PHE A 53 1.59 -2.30 11.34
C PHE A 53 1.15 -3.17 12.52
N SER A 54 0.68 -2.53 13.59
CA SER A 54 0.29 -3.18 14.85
C SER A 54 -1.21 -3.45 14.95
N GLN A 55 -1.61 -4.27 15.93
CA GLN A 55 -3.01 -4.46 16.31
C GLN A 55 -3.68 -3.12 16.67
N ALA A 56 -2.96 -2.21 17.33
CA ALA A 56 -3.48 -0.91 17.71
C ALA A 56 -3.77 -0.04 16.47
N ASP A 57 -2.92 -0.10 15.44
CA ASP A 57 -3.15 0.61 14.17
C ASP A 57 -4.38 0.08 13.44
N TYR A 58 -4.53 -1.26 13.43
CA TYR A 58 -5.73 -1.92 12.89
C TYR A 58 -7.01 -1.44 13.59
N GLU A 59 -7.04 -1.49 14.91
CA GLU A 59 -8.19 -1.04 15.72
C GLU A 59 -8.48 0.45 15.53
N TYR A 60 -7.43 1.27 15.43
CA TYR A 60 -7.57 2.69 15.20
C TYR A 60 -8.23 2.98 13.84
N ILE A 61 -7.76 2.36 12.76
CA ILE A 61 -8.27 2.57 11.40
C ILE A 61 -9.71 2.07 11.24
N ARG A 62 -10.06 0.97 11.92
CA ARG A 62 -11.40 0.34 11.86
C ARG A 62 -12.46 1.07 12.68
N ASN A 63 -12.07 1.97 13.57
CA ASN A 63 -13.02 2.72 14.35
C ASN A 63 -13.80 3.70 13.44
N VAL A 64 -15.13 3.60 13.43
CA VAL A 64 -16.05 4.46 12.65
C VAL A 64 -15.84 5.96 12.94
N LYS A 65 -15.27 6.32 14.10
CA LYS A 65 -14.97 7.72 14.42
C LYS A 65 -13.68 8.24 13.76
N ASN A 66 -12.85 7.36 13.22
CA ASN A 66 -11.50 7.66 12.74
C ASN A 66 -11.38 7.59 11.21
N HIS A 67 -12.48 7.86 10.48
CA HIS A 67 -12.41 7.92 9.02
C HIS A 67 -11.41 8.98 8.55
N PRO A 68 -10.58 8.67 7.54
CA PRO A 68 -9.65 9.64 6.99
C PRO A 68 -10.44 10.79 6.38
N GLN A 69 -10.00 12.02 6.67
CA GLN A 69 -10.53 13.21 6.00
C GLN A 69 -10.15 13.21 4.51
N GLU A 70 -8.98 12.65 4.19
CA GLU A 70 -8.45 12.57 2.84
C GLU A 70 -7.55 11.33 2.72
N ILE A 71 -7.61 10.66 1.56
CA ILE A 71 -6.64 9.64 1.16
C ILE A 71 -5.86 10.23 -0.01
N SER A 72 -4.54 10.29 0.11
CA SER A 72 -3.66 10.74 -0.97
C SER A 72 -2.69 9.64 -1.37
N GLN A 73 -2.24 9.66 -2.62
CA GLN A 73 -1.24 8.74 -3.14
C GLN A 73 -0.04 9.54 -3.64
N PHE A 74 1.15 9.16 -3.18
CA PHE A 74 2.39 9.83 -3.51
C PHE A 74 3.38 8.86 -4.16
N THR A 75 4.22 9.42 -5.01
CA THR A 75 5.39 8.76 -5.58
C THR A 75 6.59 9.66 -5.32
N VAL A 76 7.63 9.10 -4.72
CA VAL A 76 8.92 9.79 -4.58
C VAL A 76 9.82 9.31 -5.71
N LEU A 77 10.41 10.23 -6.45
CA LEU A 77 11.38 9.95 -7.50
C LEU A 77 12.71 10.63 -7.17
N ASP A 78 13.75 9.84 -6.94
CA ASP A 78 15.11 10.33 -6.71
C ASP A 78 15.87 10.45 -8.05
N PHE A 79 16.40 11.64 -8.34
CA PHE A 79 17.24 11.93 -9.49
C PHE A 79 18.52 12.65 -9.06
N GLN A 80 19.66 11.97 -9.17
CA GLN A 80 20.97 12.53 -8.78
C GLN A 80 20.93 13.10 -7.36
N ASP A 81 20.97 14.44 -7.22
CA ASP A 81 21.03 15.19 -5.97
C ASP A 81 19.67 15.78 -5.57
N THR A 82 18.58 15.42 -6.25
CA THR A 82 17.24 15.97 -6.01
C THR A 82 16.19 14.87 -6.01
N ALA A 83 15.24 14.96 -5.10
CA ALA A 83 14.06 14.10 -5.11
C ALA A 83 12.80 14.90 -5.41
N TYR A 84 11.83 14.30 -6.08
CA TYR A 84 10.52 14.90 -6.35
C TYR A 84 9.42 14.11 -5.65
N LEU A 85 8.53 14.83 -4.99
CA LEU A 85 7.29 14.29 -4.46
C LEU A 85 6.17 14.56 -5.47
N ILE A 86 5.65 13.49 -6.06
CA ILE A 86 4.57 13.52 -7.03
C ILE A 86 3.30 13.05 -6.33
N ARG A 87 2.29 13.92 -6.25
CA ARG A 87 0.95 13.55 -5.80
C ARG A 87 0.13 13.09 -7.00
N THR A 88 -0.52 11.94 -6.86
CA THR A 88 -1.39 11.36 -7.90
C THR A 88 -2.81 11.13 -7.41
N THR A 89 -3.75 10.99 -8.34
CA THR A 89 -5.13 10.63 -8.03
C THR A 89 -5.21 9.24 -7.37
N PRO A 90 -5.79 9.14 -6.16
CA PRO A 90 -6.01 7.86 -5.50
C PRO A 90 -7.20 7.14 -6.16
N GLY A 91 -7.11 5.81 -6.35
CA GLY A 91 -8.27 4.98 -6.72
C GLY A 91 -8.84 5.16 -8.13
N THR A 92 -8.03 5.61 -9.08
CA THR A 92 -8.43 5.74 -10.50
C THR A 92 -7.76 4.66 -11.35
N GLU A 93 -8.47 4.13 -12.36
CA GLU A 93 -7.90 3.17 -13.34
C GLU A 93 -6.63 3.67 -14.03
N LYS A 94 -6.46 5.00 -14.14
CA LYS A 94 -5.26 5.65 -14.67
C LYS A 94 -4.78 6.70 -13.69
N LEU A 95 -3.54 6.56 -13.21
CA LEU A 95 -2.88 7.56 -12.38
C LEU A 95 -2.80 8.89 -13.12
N LYS A 96 -3.26 9.96 -12.48
CA LYS A 96 -3.08 11.33 -12.96
C LYS A 96 -2.21 12.10 -11.98
N ILE A 97 -1.25 12.83 -12.50
CA ILE A 97 -0.42 13.74 -11.71
C ILE A 97 -1.29 14.93 -11.30
N ILE A 98 -1.42 15.15 -10.01
CA ILE A 98 -2.12 16.29 -9.41
C ILE A 98 -1.12 17.41 -9.12
N GLN A 99 0.04 17.05 -8.57
CA GLN A 99 1.05 18.01 -8.13
C GLN A 99 2.44 17.39 -8.19
N VAL A 100 3.44 18.20 -8.48
CA VAL A 100 4.86 17.86 -8.43
C VAL A 100 5.57 18.93 -7.64
N ASN A 101 6.27 18.54 -6.58
CA ASN A 101 7.11 19.43 -5.79
C ASN A 101 8.51 18.82 -5.69
N GLU A 102 9.53 19.66 -5.63
CA GLU A 102 10.83 19.24 -5.14
C GLU A 102 10.70 18.87 -3.65
N LEU A 103 11.31 17.75 -3.27
CA LEU A 103 11.30 17.28 -1.91
C LEU A 103 12.31 18.12 -1.09
N PRO A 104 11.90 18.71 0.03
CA PRO A 104 12.80 19.43 0.92
C PRO A 104 14.02 18.59 1.32
N ALA A 105 15.21 19.20 1.39
CA ALA A 105 16.48 18.51 1.60
C ALA A 105 16.52 17.65 2.88
N ASP A 106 15.82 18.09 3.93
CA ASP A 106 15.66 17.35 5.19
C ASP A 106 14.84 16.07 5.02
N LEU A 107 13.84 16.06 4.14
CA LEU A 107 13.04 14.89 3.81
C LEU A 107 13.74 13.97 2.80
N GLN A 108 14.63 14.50 1.94
CA GLN A 108 15.40 13.68 1.00
C GLN A 108 16.20 12.59 1.71
N ALA A 109 16.89 12.93 2.80
CA ALA A 109 17.64 11.96 3.60
C ALA A 109 16.75 10.84 4.16
N TYR A 110 15.57 11.19 4.67
CA TYR A 110 14.60 10.23 5.20
C TYR A 110 14.14 9.21 4.15
N PHE A 111 13.74 9.67 2.96
CA PHE A 111 13.28 8.77 1.90
C PHE A 111 14.43 7.95 1.27
N GLN A 112 15.64 8.50 1.19
CA GLN A 112 16.83 7.74 0.76
C GLN A 112 17.19 6.61 1.73
N GLU A 113 17.00 6.80 3.04
CA GLU A 113 17.20 5.73 4.02
C GLU A 113 16.11 4.66 3.92
N LEU A 114 14.85 5.06 3.73
CA LEU A 114 13.74 4.13 3.53
C LEU A 114 13.90 3.23 2.29
N GLY A 115 14.48 3.78 1.20
CA GLY A 115 14.68 3.06 -0.06
C GLY A 115 15.89 2.10 -0.08
N LYS A 116 16.76 2.09 0.93
CA LYS A 116 17.97 1.26 1.01
C LYS A 116 17.75 -0.15 1.62
N LYS A 117 16.50 -0.61 1.71
CA LYS A 117 16.17 -1.96 2.19
C LYS A 117 16.31 -3.01 1.09
#